data_AF-A0A6H2NGV0-F1
#
_entry.id   AF-A0A6H2NGV0-F1
#
_cell.length_a   1.000
_cell.length_b   1.000
_cell.length_c   1.000
_cell.angle_alpha   90.00
_cell.angle_beta   90.00
_cell.angle_gamma   90.00
#
_symmetry.space_group_name_H-M   'P 1'
#
loop_
_entity.id
_entity.type
_entity.pdbx_description
1 polymer ?
#
loop_
_entity_poly.entity_id
_entity_poly.type
_entity_poly.pdbx_seq_one_letter_code
_entity_poly.pdbx_strand_id
1 'polypeptide(L)'
;MIGELGTTPRLVLDDGGRVTAESAVGDGGNIAINLNEYLLLRNGSLISATAGTAQAGGDGGNITITVPFIVAIPEENSDIAANAFEGTGGSVNITARGIFGIEFRDQPTPLSDITASSEFGLSGTVEIDALDTTAIENSLADLPELPLTTEALVAGSCIARSDESLGDFVVTGGDGLPQGPDDMPLSAYPTGTVRTVDNTTALQEPDGVYQLPNGRLVLSHICP
;
A
#
# COMPACT_ATOMS: atom_id res chain seq x y z
N MET A 1 -16.60 -27.43 4.29
CA MET A 1 -16.10 -26.95 5.60
C MET A 1 -14.60 -27.15 5.63
N ILE A 2 -13.83 -26.09 5.92
CA ILE A 2 -12.38 -26.14 6.11
C ILE A 2 -12.09 -25.75 7.56
N GLY A 3 -11.41 -26.66 8.25
CA GLY A 3 -11.03 -26.49 9.65
C GLY A 3 -12.18 -26.67 10.63
N GLU A 4 -11.83 -27.16 11.81
CA GLU A 4 -12.64 -27.10 13.02
C GLU A 4 -12.09 -25.96 13.89
N LEU A 5 -12.97 -25.24 14.58
CA LEU A 5 -12.58 -24.16 15.50
C LEU A 5 -11.47 -24.63 16.45
N GLY A 6 -10.34 -23.92 16.47
CA GLY A 6 -9.21 -24.25 17.35
C GLY A 6 -8.18 -25.22 16.77
N THR A 7 -8.39 -25.83 15.60
CA THR A 7 -7.48 -26.89 15.09
C THR A 7 -6.61 -26.47 13.91
N THR A 8 -7.12 -25.60 13.03
CA THR A 8 -6.45 -25.28 11.77
C THR A 8 -5.76 -23.92 11.90
N PRO A 9 -4.43 -23.85 11.81
CA PRO A 9 -3.71 -22.59 12.02
C PRO A 9 -3.98 -21.59 10.89
N ARG A 10 -3.79 -22.00 9.64
CA ARG A 10 -3.82 -21.11 8.48
C ARG A 10 -4.35 -21.78 7.22
N LEU A 11 -4.86 -20.96 6.31
CA LEU A 11 -5.15 -21.32 4.93
C LEU A 11 -4.43 -20.33 4.02
N VAL A 12 -3.69 -20.85 3.04
CA VAL A 12 -3.02 -20.05 2.02
C VAL A 12 -3.54 -20.51 0.66
N LEU A 13 -4.16 -19.60 -0.07
CA LEU A 13 -4.47 -19.76 -1.48
C LEU A 13 -3.51 -18.85 -2.24
N ASP A 14 -2.80 -19.45 -3.18
CA ASP A 14 -1.79 -18.79 -4.00
C ASP A 14 -1.85 -19.38 -5.41
N ASP A 15 -1.37 -18.64 -6.40
CA ASP A 15 -1.31 -19.01 -7.82
C ASP A 15 -2.63 -19.59 -8.35
N GLY A 16 -3.72 -18.83 -8.18
CA GLY A 16 -5.05 -19.25 -8.60
C GLY A 16 -5.69 -20.34 -7.73
N GLY A 17 -5.26 -20.49 -6.47
CA GLY A 17 -5.87 -21.42 -5.50
C GLY A 17 -7.36 -21.14 -5.28
N ARG A 18 -8.19 -22.19 -5.20
CA ARG A 18 -9.66 -22.04 -5.12
C ARG A 18 -10.32 -22.87 -4.03
N VAL A 19 -11.30 -22.28 -3.35
CA VAL A 19 -12.29 -22.97 -2.50
C VAL A 19 -13.67 -22.66 -3.06
N THR A 20 -14.30 -23.63 -3.72
CA THR A 20 -15.58 -23.39 -4.41
C THR A 20 -16.71 -24.27 -3.90
N ALA A 21 -17.89 -23.66 -3.85
CA ALA A 21 -19.19 -24.29 -3.71
C ALA A 21 -20.13 -23.69 -4.76
N GLU A 22 -19.61 -23.47 -5.97
CA GLU A 22 -20.33 -22.85 -7.07
C GLU A 22 -21.38 -23.80 -7.67
N SER A 23 -22.49 -23.24 -8.14
CA SER A 23 -23.54 -23.99 -8.83
C SER A 23 -23.90 -23.35 -10.16
N ALA A 24 -23.89 -24.13 -11.24
CA ALA A 24 -24.31 -23.63 -12.55
C ALA A 24 -25.85 -23.56 -12.69
N VAL A 25 -26.58 -24.35 -11.90
CA VAL A 25 -28.05 -24.46 -11.94
C VAL A 25 -28.56 -24.59 -10.51
N GLY A 26 -29.42 -23.68 -10.09
CA GLY A 26 -29.87 -23.60 -8.70
C GLY A 26 -28.83 -22.93 -7.80
N ASP A 27 -29.08 -22.97 -6.50
CA ASP A 27 -28.40 -22.09 -5.55
C ASP A 27 -26.97 -22.51 -5.25
N GLY A 28 -26.15 -21.54 -4.87
CA GLY A 28 -24.78 -21.74 -4.42
C GLY A 28 -24.72 -22.49 -3.10
N GLY A 29 -23.63 -23.23 -2.88
CA GLY A 29 -23.43 -24.00 -1.66
C GLY A 29 -22.94 -23.16 -0.48
N ASN A 30 -22.68 -23.83 0.64
CA ASN A 30 -22.20 -23.20 1.87
C ASN A 30 -20.71 -23.46 2.09
N ILE A 31 -19.93 -22.40 2.26
CA ILE A 31 -18.52 -22.45 2.63
C ILE A 31 -18.39 -21.98 4.08
N ALA A 32 -17.74 -22.80 4.90
CA ALA A 32 -17.39 -22.44 6.28
C ALA A 32 -15.88 -22.63 6.46
N ILE A 33 -15.18 -21.58 6.88
CA ILE A 33 -13.73 -21.54 7.11
C ILE A 33 -13.47 -21.07 8.55
N ASN A 34 -12.80 -21.91 9.33
CA ASN A 34 -12.43 -21.60 10.72
C ASN A 34 -10.92 -21.77 10.89
N LEU A 35 -10.23 -20.67 11.20
CA LEU A 35 -8.76 -20.62 11.28
C LEU A 35 -8.31 -19.89 12.55
N ASN A 36 -7.14 -20.24 13.07
CA ASN A 36 -6.61 -19.68 14.32
C ASN A 36 -5.59 -18.57 14.15
N GLU A 37 -5.04 -18.40 12.95
CA GLU A 37 -3.98 -17.42 12.67
C GLU A 37 -4.39 -16.50 11.51
N TYR A 38 -4.35 -17.00 10.26
CA TYR A 38 -4.63 -16.15 9.11
C TYR A 38 -5.15 -16.91 7.87
N LEU A 39 -5.90 -16.19 7.05
CA LEU A 39 -6.24 -16.52 5.67
C LEU A 39 -5.43 -15.62 4.75
N LEU A 40 -4.64 -16.22 3.85
CA LEU A 40 -3.87 -15.50 2.84
C LEU A 40 -4.41 -15.83 1.46
N LEU A 41 -4.74 -14.80 0.69
CA LEU A 41 -5.22 -14.87 -0.70
C LEU A 41 -4.21 -14.15 -1.60
N ARG A 42 -3.61 -14.87 -2.54
CA ARG A 42 -2.57 -14.32 -3.45
C ARG A 42 -2.81 -14.74 -4.89
N ASN A 43 -2.33 -13.92 -5.82
CA ASN A 43 -2.18 -14.24 -7.24
C ASN A 43 -3.44 -14.85 -7.89
N GLY A 44 -4.56 -14.13 -7.87
CA GLY A 44 -5.80 -14.56 -8.53
C GLY A 44 -6.57 -15.64 -7.78
N SER A 45 -6.39 -15.76 -6.47
CA SER A 45 -7.06 -16.80 -5.66
C SER A 45 -8.54 -16.51 -5.47
N LEU A 46 -9.35 -17.56 -5.25
CA LEU A 46 -10.80 -17.41 -5.12
C LEU A 46 -11.43 -18.28 -4.03
N ILE A 47 -12.28 -17.68 -3.22
CA ILE A 47 -13.28 -18.39 -2.40
C ILE A 47 -14.65 -18.05 -2.97
N SER A 48 -15.38 -19.01 -3.52
CA SER A 48 -16.62 -18.72 -4.25
C SER A 48 -17.77 -19.67 -3.96
N ALA A 49 -18.91 -19.08 -3.64
CA ALA A 49 -20.22 -19.73 -3.57
C ALA A 49 -21.17 -19.16 -4.65
N THR A 50 -20.60 -18.71 -5.77
CA THR A 50 -21.36 -18.07 -6.86
C THR A 50 -22.33 -19.04 -7.52
N ALA A 51 -23.50 -18.55 -7.94
CA ALA A 51 -24.57 -19.36 -8.49
C ALA A 51 -25.15 -18.81 -9.80
N GLY A 52 -25.64 -19.73 -10.62
CA GLY A 52 -26.35 -19.44 -11.85
C GLY A 52 -25.44 -19.12 -13.05
N THR A 53 -26.07 -19.08 -14.22
CA THR A 53 -25.47 -18.80 -15.52
C THR A 53 -26.50 -18.07 -16.40
N ALA A 54 -26.09 -17.64 -17.58
CA ALA A 54 -26.99 -17.04 -18.58
C ALA A 54 -28.13 -17.94 -19.07
N GLN A 55 -28.08 -19.24 -18.76
CA GLN A 55 -29.07 -20.23 -19.21
C GLN A 55 -29.82 -20.86 -18.04
N ALA A 56 -29.44 -20.56 -16.81
CA ALA A 56 -30.04 -21.14 -15.62
C ALA A 56 -29.83 -20.25 -14.38
N GLY A 57 -30.93 -19.91 -13.71
CA GLY A 57 -30.89 -19.13 -12.48
C GLY A 57 -30.35 -19.88 -11.26
N GLY A 58 -30.27 -19.15 -10.15
CA GLY A 58 -29.83 -19.62 -8.85
C GLY A 58 -29.45 -18.45 -7.97
N ASP A 59 -29.72 -18.56 -6.67
CA ASP A 59 -29.30 -17.57 -5.67
C ASP A 59 -27.87 -17.86 -5.21
N GLY A 60 -27.09 -16.81 -4.93
CA GLY A 60 -25.73 -16.95 -4.41
C GLY A 60 -25.71 -17.71 -3.07
N GLY A 61 -24.66 -18.48 -2.83
CA GLY A 61 -24.54 -19.30 -1.63
C GLY A 61 -24.10 -18.52 -0.39
N ASN A 62 -23.78 -19.24 0.70
CA ASN A 62 -23.35 -18.61 1.95
C ASN A 62 -21.86 -18.87 2.20
N ILE A 63 -21.13 -17.83 2.58
CA ILE A 63 -19.73 -17.90 2.98
C ILE A 63 -19.63 -17.40 4.41
N THR A 64 -19.11 -18.23 5.32
CA THR A 64 -18.82 -17.86 6.71
C THR A 64 -17.33 -18.07 6.98
N ILE A 65 -16.66 -17.00 7.39
CA ILE A 65 -15.21 -17.03 7.69
C ILE A 65 -14.99 -16.50 9.10
N THR A 66 -14.34 -17.30 9.93
CA THR A 66 -13.89 -16.92 11.26
C THR A 66 -12.38 -17.13 11.36
N VAL A 67 -11.63 -16.03 11.42
CA VAL A 67 -10.15 -16.03 11.39
C VAL A 67 -9.61 -14.76 12.01
N PRO A 68 -8.46 -14.74 12.70
CA PRO A 68 -7.92 -13.48 13.22
C PRO A 68 -7.56 -12.46 12.13
N PHE A 69 -6.96 -12.90 11.02
CA PHE A 69 -6.55 -12.00 9.95
C PHE A 69 -6.89 -12.54 8.56
N ILE A 70 -7.37 -11.65 7.69
CA ILE A 70 -7.46 -11.88 6.25
C ILE A 70 -6.48 -10.95 5.57
N VAL A 71 -5.65 -11.49 4.69
CA VAL A 71 -4.66 -10.73 3.93
C VAL A 71 -4.78 -11.08 2.46
N ALA A 72 -4.94 -10.06 1.63
CA ALA A 72 -4.76 -10.12 0.19
C ALA A 72 -3.89 -8.96 -0.29
N ILE A 73 -3.55 -8.94 -1.57
CA ILE A 73 -2.90 -7.81 -2.23
C ILE A 73 -3.94 -7.16 -3.16
N PRO A 74 -4.18 -5.84 -3.10
CA PRO A 74 -5.24 -5.21 -3.88
C PRO A 74 -5.16 -5.52 -5.38
N GLU A 75 -3.97 -5.47 -5.96
CA GLU A 75 -3.78 -5.65 -7.41
C GLU A 75 -3.67 -7.11 -7.87
N GLU A 76 -3.79 -8.08 -6.95
CA GLU A 76 -3.70 -9.51 -7.29
C GLU A 76 -5.06 -10.17 -7.56
N ASN A 77 -6.15 -9.40 -7.63
CA ASN A 77 -7.51 -9.88 -7.96
C ASN A 77 -7.87 -11.19 -7.21
N SER A 78 -7.73 -11.18 -5.88
CA SER A 78 -8.03 -12.34 -5.06
C SER A 78 -9.31 -12.14 -4.27
N ASP A 79 -10.31 -12.99 -4.52
CA ASP A 79 -11.70 -12.65 -4.24
C ASP A 79 -12.40 -13.63 -3.29
N ILE A 80 -13.39 -13.10 -2.57
CA ILE A 80 -14.38 -13.85 -1.79
C ILE A 80 -15.75 -13.50 -2.35
N ALA A 81 -16.36 -14.42 -3.10
CA ALA A 81 -17.53 -14.12 -3.94
C ALA A 81 -18.72 -15.05 -3.67
N ALA A 82 -19.86 -14.48 -3.29
CA ALA A 82 -21.15 -15.17 -3.20
C ALA A 82 -22.13 -14.60 -4.23
N ASN A 83 -21.71 -14.47 -5.49
CA ASN A 83 -22.47 -13.75 -6.50
C ASN A 83 -23.60 -14.60 -7.11
N ALA A 84 -24.50 -13.97 -7.85
CA ALA A 84 -25.55 -14.64 -8.62
C ALA A 84 -25.65 -14.06 -10.04
N PHE A 85 -26.09 -14.89 -11.00
CA PHE A 85 -26.37 -14.39 -12.35
C PHE A 85 -27.79 -13.79 -12.46
N GLU A 86 -28.82 -14.61 -12.24
CA GLU A 86 -30.23 -14.17 -12.30
C GLU A 86 -30.91 -14.07 -10.93
N GLY A 87 -30.45 -14.88 -9.95
CA GLY A 87 -31.01 -14.91 -8.60
C GLY A 87 -30.50 -13.78 -7.73
N THR A 88 -30.83 -13.81 -6.44
CA THR A 88 -30.31 -12.87 -5.45
C THR A 88 -28.87 -13.24 -5.11
N GLY A 89 -27.99 -12.25 -4.94
CA GLY A 89 -26.65 -12.48 -4.39
C GLY A 89 -26.72 -13.14 -3.01
N GLY A 90 -25.67 -13.86 -2.66
CA GLY A 90 -25.63 -14.69 -1.46
C GLY A 90 -25.34 -13.91 -0.17
N SER A 91 -24.83 -14.61 0.84
CA SER A 91 -24.44 -14.00 2.11
C SER A 91 -22.98 -14.27 2.42
N VAL A 92 -22.21 -13.22 2.69
CA VAL A 92 -20.82 -13.30 3.15
C VAL A 92 -20.75 -12.74 4.56
N ASN A 93 -20.39 -13.59 5.52
CA ASN A 93 -20.24 -13.23 6.93
C ASN A 93 -18.79 -13.46 7.35
N ILE A 94 -18.09 -12.40 7.72
CA ILE A 94 -16.68 -12.44 8.10
C ILE A 94 -16.53 -11.93 9.53
N THR A 95 -15.92 -12.74 10.38
CA THR A 95 -15.48 -12.33 11.72
C THR A 95 -13.96 -12.41 11.76
N ALA A 96 -13.32 -11.25 11.88
CA ALA A 96 -11.88 -11.14 11.97
C ALA A 96 -11.42 -10.05 12.94
N ARG A 97 -10.13 -10.03 13.28
CA ARG A 97 -9.53 -8.91 14.01
C ARG A 97 -9.06 -7.82 13.06
N GLY A 98 -8.62 -8.18 11.86
CA GLY A 98 -8.21 -7.25 10.83
C GLY A 98 -8.27 -7.86 9.44
N ILE A 99 -8.54 -7.01 8.46
CA ILE A 99 -8.59 -7.34 7.04
C ILE A 99 -7.67 -6.35 6.32
N PHE A 100 -6.82 -6.85 5.43
CA PHE A 100 -5.79 -6.05 4.74
C PHE A 100 -5.78 -6.35 3.25
N GLY A 101 -5.69 -5.31 2.43
CA GLY A 101 -5.57 -5.41 0.98
C GLY A 101 -6.75 -6.04 0.22
N ILE A 102 -7.89 -6.25 0.86
CA ILE A 102 -9.15 -6.73 0.26
C ILE A 102 -10.31 -5.91 0.83
N GLU A 103 -11.30 -5.58 0.00
CA GLU A 103 -12.40 -4.70 0.38
C GLU A 103 -13.74 -5.23 -0.13
N PHE A 104 -14.82 -4.92 0.60
CA PHE A 104 -16.16 -5.11 0.08
C PHE A 104 -16.45 -4.13 -1.07
N ARG A 105 -16.96 -4.65 -2.19
CA ARG A 105 -17.45 -3.85 -3.31
C ARG A 105 -18.81 -4.38 -3.77
N ASP A 106 -19.66 -3.47 -4.25
CA ASP A 106 -21.01 -3.83 -4.73
C ASP A 106 -20.98 -4.67 -6.01
N GLN A 107 -19.86 -4.64 -6.75
CA GLN A 107 -19.63 -5.41 -7.97
C GLN A 107 -18.16 -5.84 -8.06
N PRO A 108 -17.86 -6.95 -8.77
CA PRO A 108 -16.50 -7.38 -9.03
C PRO A 108 -15.69 -6.33 -9.79
N THR A 109 -14.43 -6.18 -9.41
CA THR A 109 -13.42 -5.31 -9.99
C THR A 109 -12.16 -6.13 -10.29
N PRO A 110 -11.17 -5.56 -10.99
CA PRO A 110 -9.85 -6.19 -11.13
C PRO A 110 -9.01 -6.21 -9.84
N LEU A 111 -9.56 -5.74 -8.71
CA LEU A 111 -8.89 -5.72 -7.42
C LEU A 111 -9.36 -6.89 -6.57
N SER A 112 -8.65 -7.17 -5.47
CA SER A 112 -9.10 -8.14 -4.48
C SER A 112 -10.42 -7.67 -3.82
N ASP A 113 -11.47 -8.47 -3.99
CA ASP A 113 -12.85 -8.12 -3.67
C ASP A 113 -13.55 -9.09 -2.70
N ILE A 114 -14.41 -8.55 -1.84
CA ILE A 114 -15.48 -9.30 -1.17
C ILE A 114 -16.80 -8.89 -1.81
N THR A 115 -17.50 -9.83 -2.45
CA THR A 115 -18.73 -9.54 -3.22
C THR A 115 -19.85 -10.53 -2.90
N ALA A 116 -21.08 -10.02 -2.93
CA ALA A 116 -22.31 -10.80 -2.94
C ALA A 116 -23.31 -10.16 -3.92
N SER A 117 -22.86 -9.84 -5.14
CA SER A 117 -23.65 -9.10 -6.12
C SER A 117 -24.52 -10.02 -6.99
N SER A 118 -25.44 -9.42 -7.74
CA SER A 118 -26.17 -10.11 -8.79
C SER A 118 -26.21 -9.27 -10.07
N GLU A 119 -26.13 -9.93 -11.23
CA GLU A 119 -26.19 -9.26 -12.54
C GLU A 119 -27.64 -8.82 -12.88
N PHE A 120 -28.61 -9.73 -12.72
CA PHE A 120 -30.02 -9.46 -13.05
C PHE A 120 -30.97 -9.53 -11.85
N GLY A 121 -30.49 -9.99 -10.70
CA GLY A 121 -31.25 -10.04 -9.46
C GLY A 121 -30.90 -8.93 -8.48
N LEU A 122 -31.21 -9.15 -7.21
CA LEU A 122 -30.85 -8.22 -6.13
C LEU A 122 -29.47 -8.58 -5.57
N SER A 123 -28.70 -7.59 -5.12
CA SER A 123 -27.49 -7.85 -4.34
C SER A 123 -27.84 -8.52 -3.02
N GLY A 124 -26.97 -9.42 -2.60
CA GLY A 124 -27.01 -10.11 -1.33
C GLY A 124 -26.46 -9.27 -0.18
N THR A 125 -25.96 -9.96 0.84
CA THR A 125 -25.50 -9.33 2.09
C THR A 125 -24.03 -9.63 2.35
N VAL A 126 -23.29 -8.59 2.75
CA VAL A 126 -21.91 -8.73 3.23
C VAL A 126 -21.84 -8.09 4.61
N GLU A 127 -21.58 -8.91 5.62
CA GLU A 127 -21.40 -8.48 7.01
C GLU A 127 -19.96 -8.77 7.44
N ILE A 128 -19.24 -7.72 7.82
CA ILE A 128 -17.84 -7.79 8.22
C ILE A 128 -17.74 -7.24 9.64
N ASP A 129 -17.45 -8.14 10.59
CA ASP A 129 -17.07 -7.81 11.95
C ASP A 129 -15.54 -7.87 12.06
N ALA A 130 -14.90 -6.72 11.88
CA ALA A 130 -13.46 -6.55 12.02
C ALA A 130 -13.10 -5.14 12.54
N LEU A 131 -11.91 -4.98 13.10
CA LEU A 131 -11.39 -3.64 13.41
C LEU A 131 -11.16 -2.87 12.11
N ASP A 132 -11.49 -1.58 12.13
CA ASP A 132 -11.20 -0.67 11.03
C ASP A 132 -9.68 -0.51 10.86
N THR A 133 -9.14 -1.07 9.77
CA THR A 133 -7.72 -1.02 9.38
C THR A 133 -7.45 0.05 8.33
N THR A 134 -8.45 0.82 7.89
CA THR A 134 -8.30 1.80 6.78
C THR A 134 -7.26 2.88 7.07
N ALA A 135 -7.03 3.22 8.34
CA ALA A 135 -5.99 4.16 8.74
C ALA A 135 -4.55 3.62 8.58
N ILE A 136 -4.37 2.29 8.58
CA ILE A 136 -3.06 1.64 8.40
C ILE A 136 -2.71 1.59 6.91
N GLU A 137 -3.67 1.22 6.05
CA GLU A 137 -3.50 1.14 4.59
C GLU A 137 -3.07 2.50 3.99
N ASN A 138 -3.69 3.60 4.43
CA ASN A 138 -3.36 4.96 3.95
C ASN A 138 -2.02 5.53 4.45
N SER A 139 -1.37 4.85 5.40
CA SER A 139 -0.08 5.29 5.96
C SER A 139 1.13 4.57 5.36
N LEU A 140 0.90 3.59 4.48
CA LEU A 140 1.93 2.98 3.64
C LEU A 140 2.07 3.82 2.36
N ALA A 141 2.50 5.07 2.50
CA ALA A 141 2.82 5.90 1.35
C ALA A 141 3.91 5.22 0.53
N ASP A 142 3.72 5.12 -0.79
CA ASP A 142 4.76 4.68 -1.70
C ASP A 142 6.03 5.46 -1.42
N LEU A 143 7.16 4.74 -1.31
CA LEU A 143 8.46 5.38 -1.19
C LEU A 143 8.64 6.25 -2.45
N PRO A 144 8.80 7.58 -2.33
CA PRO A 144 8.89 8.44 -3.51
C PRO A 144 10.02 7.95 -4.43
N GLU A 145 9.67 7.60 -5.67
CA GLU A 145 10.63 7.08 -6.67
C GLU A 145 11.65 8.11 -7.15
N LEU A 146 11.58 9.35 -6.67
CA LEU A 146 12.55 10.38 -6.99
C LEU A 146 13.74 10.24 -6.03
N PRO A 147 14.87 9.61 -6.43
CA PRO A 147 16.12 9.87 -5.74
C PRO A 147 16.34 11.37 -5.81
N LEU A 148 16.27 12.04 -4.67
CA LEU A 148 16.75 13.41 -4.54
C LEU A 148 18.25 13.35 -4.84
N THR A 149 18.62 13.59 -6.09
CA THR A 149 20.01 13.63 -6.49
C THR A 149 20.64 14.88 -5.88
N THR A 150 21.90 14.76 -5.42
CA THR A 150 22.64 15.91 -4.89
C THR A 150 22.70 17.05 -5.90
N GLU A 151 22.66 16.75 -7.19
CA GLU A 151 22.61 17.72 -8.27
C GLU A 151 21.31 18.55 -8.27
N ALA A 152 20.16 17.95 -7.94
CA ALA A 152 18.89 18.66 -7.82
C ALA A 152 18.83 19.54 -6.56
N LEU A 153 19.43 19.08 -5.44
CA LEU A 153 19.52 19.88 -4.21
C LEU A 153 20.45 21.09 -4.35
N VAL A 154 21.55 20.93 -5.09
CA VAL A 154 22.55 22.00 -5.27
C VAL A 154 22.11 23.00 -6.35
N ALA A 155 21.41 22.55 -7.40
CA ALA A 155 20.97 23.40 -8.51
C ALA A 155 20.05 24.55 -8.09
N GLY A 156 19.30 24.40 -6.99
CA GLY A 156 18.44 25.45 -6.43
C GLY A 156 19.10 26.31 -5.34
N SER A 157 20.36 26.04 -4.98
CA SER A 157 21.03 26.75 -3.88
C SER A 157 21.90 27.90 -4.40
N CYS A 158 21.64 29.10 -3.89
CA CYS A 158 22.53 30.24 -4.10
C CYS A 158 23.57 30.29 -2.99
N ILE A 159 24.85 30.22 -3.37
CA ILE A 159 25.95 30.53 -2.46
C ILE A 159 25.98 32.05 -2.32
N ALA A 160 25.39 32.57 -1.24
CA ALA A 160 25.54 33.96 -0.84
C ALA A 160 27.01 34.20 -0.45
N ARG A 161 27.82 34.71 -1.39
CA ARG A 161 29.19 35.15 -1.10
C ARG A 161 29.13 36.51 -0.42
N SER A 162 29.41 36.55 0.88
CA SER A 162 29.68 37.79 1.60
C SER A 162 31.14 38.20 1.44
N ASP A 163 31.43 39.49 1.35
CA ASP A 163 32.79 40.06 1.41
C ASP A 163 33.40 40.00 2.83
N GLU A 164 32.64 39.51 3.82
CA GLU A 164 33.11 39.22 5.17
C GLU A 164 34.02 37.97 5.16
N SER A 165 35.13 38.02 5.91
CA SER A 165 36.26 37.08 5.79
C SER A 165 35.83 35.61 5.69
N LEU A 166 36.28 34.94 4.62
CA LEU A 166 36.16 33.49 4.46
C LEU A 166 36.71 32.79 5.72
N GLY A 167 35.85 32.06 6.42
CA GLY A 167 36.29 31.17 7.49
C GLY A 167 37.12 30.04 6.89
N ASP A 168 38.38 29.94 7.28
CA ASP A 168 39.26 28.85 6.87
C ASP A 168 39.12 27.66 7.85
N PHE A 169 38.96 26.45 7.33
CA PHE A 169 38.87 25.23 8.13
C PHE A 169 40.15 24.42 7.96
N VAL A 170 41.09 24.63 8.88
CA VAL A 170 42.32 23.84 8.96
C VAL A 170 42.14 22.74 9.98
N VAL A 171 42.13 21.49 9.51
CA VAL A 171 42.25 20.31 10.39
C VAL A 171 43.69 20.23 10.87
N THR A 172 43.98 20.82 12.03
CA THR A 172 45.19 20.47 12.77
C THR A 172 44.89 19.18 13.54
N GLY A 173 45.55 18.08 13.17
CA GLY A 173 45.37 16.80 13.85
C GLY A 173 45.74 16.93 15.32
N GLY A 174 44.74 16.95 16.19
CA GLY A 174 44.91 16.81 17.64
C GLY A 174 44.96 15.33 17.99
N ASP A 175 46.10 14.89 18.51
CA ASP A 175 46.38 13.53 18.98
C ASP A 175 45.55 13.21 20.24
N GLY A 176 44.25 12.92 20.07
CA GLY A 176 43.36 12.59 21.16
C GLY A 176 42.05 11.95 20.70
N LEU A 177 41.95 10.63 20.86
CA LEU A 177 40.69 9.90 20.71
C LEU A 177 39.73 10.29 21.86
N PRO A 178 38.45 10.59 21.59
CA PRO A 178 37.48 10.88 22.64
C PRO A 178 37.27 9.65 23.54
N GLN A 179 37.27 9.87 24.86
CA GLN A 179 37.15 8.79 25.86
C GLN A 179 35.70 8.31 26.07
N GLY A 180 34.73 8.87 25.34
CA GLY A 180 33.35 8.41 25.34
C GLY A 180 32.51 9.03 24.21
N PRO A 181 31.32 8.47 23.92
CA PRO A 181 30.46 8.89 22.81
C PRO A 181 29.97 10.34 22.89
N ASP A 182 29.86 10.90 24.10
CA ASP A 182 29.35 12.26 24.35
C ASP A 182 30.45 13.32 24.50
N ASP A 183 31.72 12.93 24.39
CA ASP A 183 32.87 13.80 24.71
C ASP A 183 33.48 14.42 23.43
N MET A 184 32.63 14.99 22.57
CA MET A 184 33.12 15.78 21.43
C MET A 184 33.59 17.15 21.93
N PRO A 185 34.86 17.54 21.69
CA PRO A 185 35.29 18.91 21.98
C PRO A 185 34.46 19.86 21.13
N LEU A 186 33.75 20.78 21.80
CA LEU A 186 33.08 21.90 21.14
C LEU A 186 34.10 22.61 20.25
N SER A 187 33.78 22.75 18.96
CA SER A 187 34.62 23.49 18.01
C SER A 187 34.98 24.86 18.60
N ALA A 188 36.27 25.16 18.71
CA ALA A 188 36.75 26.47 19.15
C ALA A 188 36.42 27.59 18.15
N TYR A 189 35.96 27.23 16.96
CA TYR A 189 35.56 28.16 15.91
C TYR A 189 34.03 28.25 15.86
N PRO A 190 33.45 29.46 15.95
CA PRO A 190 32.01 29.64 15.80
C PRO A 190 31.60 29.27 14.38
N THR A 191 30.67 28.34 14.25
CA THR A 191 29.96 28.16 12.98
C THR A 191 29.05 29.37 12.78
N GLY A 192 29.09 29.98 11.60
CA GLY A 192 28.14 31.02 11.23
C GLY A 192 26.69 30.54 11.38
N THR A 193 25.75 31.47 11.54
CA THR A 193 24.33 31.14 11.60
C THR A 193 23.87 30.59 10.26
N VAL A 194 23.25 29.39 10.27
CA VAL A 194 22.56 28.87 9.09
C VAL A 194 21.38 29.79 8.80
N ARG A 195 21.48 30.57 7.73
CA ARG A 195 20.36 31.38 7.24
C ARG A 195 19.52 30.52 6.32
N THR A 196 18.25 30.37 6.66
CA THR A 196 17.26 29.81 5.74
C THR A 196 17.10 30.77 4.56
N VAL A 197 17.06 30.23 3.35
CA VAL A 197 16.67 31.00 2.18
C VAL A 197 15.19 31.35 2.34
N ASP A 198 14.83 32.62 2.27
CA ASP A 198 13.41 33.03 2.29
C ASP A 198 12.73 32.37 1.09
N ASN A 199 11.86 31.41 1.37
CA ASN A 199 11.21 30.58 0.36
C ASN A 199 10.08 31.38 -0.32
N THR A 200 10.44 32.33 -1.17
CA THR A 200 9.48 32.88 -2.13
C THR A 200 9.40 31.92 -3.30
N THR A 201 8.39 31.04 -3.27
CA THR A 201 8.02 30.20 -4.42
C THR A 201 7.40 31.07 -5.50
N ALA A 202 8.23 31.86 -6.18
CA ALA A 202 7.90 32.39 -7.49
C ALA A 202 8.39 31.38 -8.53
N LEU A 203 7.58 31.14 -9.56
CA LEU A 203 8.06 30.48 -10.77
C LEU A 203 9.28 31.27 -11.29
N GLN A 204 10.46 30.69 -11.17
CA GLN A 204 11.70 31.29 -11.61
C GLN A 204 12.08 30.70 -12.97
N GLU A 205 12.01 31.54 -14.00
CA GLU A 205 12.42 31.19 -15.36
C GLU A 205 13.95 31.03 -15.43
N PRO A 206 14.47 30.09 -16.23
CA PRO A 206 15.91 29.91 -16.40
C PRO A 206 16.55 31.12 -17.07
N ASP A 207 17.65 31.61 -16.51
CA ASP A 207 18.44 32.69 -17.08
C ASP A 207 19.28 32.21 -18.28
N GLY A 208 19.54 30.90 -18.37
CA GLY A 208 20.31 30.32 -19.46
C GLY A 208 20.29 28.80 -19.51
N VAL A 209 20.81 28.25 -20.61
CA VAL A 209 20.99 26.81 -20.85
C VAL A 209 22.45 26.54 -21.16
N TYR A 210 23.06 25.59 -20.45
CA TYR A 210 24.45 25.17 -20.64
C TYR A 210 24.52 23.70 -21.04
N GLN A 211 25.40 23.36 -21.98
CA GLN A 211 25.68 21.96 -22.33
C GLN A 211 26.96 21.49 -21.64
N LEU A 212 26.86 20.42 -20.86
CA LEU A 212 28.00 19.78 -20.20
C LEU A 212 28.84 18.97 -21.20
N PRO A 213 30.11 18.64 -20.87
CA PRO A 213 30.99 17.85 -21.75
C PRO A 213 30.46 16.47 -22.12
N ASN A 214 29.53 15.92 -21.33
CA ASN A 214 28.83 14.66 -21.60
C ASN A 214 27.56 14.83 -22.48
N GLY A 215 27.33 16.02 -23.03
CA GLY A 215 26.20 16.33 -23.91
C GLY A 215 24.90 16.71 -23.19
N ARG A 216 24.85 16.63 -21.85
CA ARG A 216 23.65 16.95 -21.06
C ARG A 216 23.41 18.46 -20.98
N LEU A 217 22.17 18.88 -21.23
CA LEU A 217 21.75 20.28 -21.06
C LEU A 217 21.33 20.53 -19.61
N VAL A 218 21.75 21.66 -19.04
CA VAL A 218 21.37 22.14 -17.71
C VAL A 218 20.82 23.55 -17.82
N LEU A 219 19.71 23.81 -17.12
CA LEU A 219 19.14 25.14 -16.95
C LEU A 219 19.85 25.81 -15.77
N SER A 220 20.20 27.08 -15.92
CA SER A 220 20.88 27.86 -14.88
C SER A 220 20.04 29.06 -14.45
N HIS A 221 20.17 29.45 -13.19
CA HIS A 221 19.70 30.73 -12.69
C HIS A 221 20.89 31.55 -12.17
N ILE A 222 20.83 32.86 -12.32
CA ILE A 222 21.76 33.82 -11.74
C ILE A 222 21.26 34.12 -10.33
N CYS A 223 22.10 33.86 -9.34
CA CYS A 223 21.81 34.22 -7.96
C CYS A 223 21.83 35.75 -7.79
N PRO A 224 20.82 36.34 -7.12
CA PRO A 224 20.84 37.75 -6.76
C PRO A 224 21.92 38.10 -5.73
#